data_AF-A0A5M3YZ73-F1
#
_entry.id   AF-A0A5M3YZ73-F1
#
_cell.length_a   1.000
_cell.length_b   1.000
_cell.length_c   1.000
_cell.angle_alpha   90.00
_cell.angle_beta   90.00
_cell.angle_gamma   90.00
#
_symmetry.space_group_name_H-M   'P 1'
#
loop_
_entity.id
_entity.type
_entity.pdbx_description
1 polymer ?
#
loop_
_entity_poly.entity_id
_entity_poly.type
_entity_poly.pdbx_seq_one_letter_code
_entity_poly.pdbx_strand_id
1 'polypeptide(L)'
;MPLTRGHVLVATRDHYEKLGDMDVRASREIGQWLPIISRVVMRTLYGDEADSNWHWNVVQNNGERAAQQVPHVHFHVIPRPPLDPAPTAAKASWVMFGRGQRDELDDEEGEALAGLLRAELAREVQRVRTEGVDLEADWDVERKGLGKL
;
A
#
# COMPACT_ATOMS: atom_id res chain seq x y z
N MET A 1 13.34 7.75 1.75
CA MET A 1 13.84 6.36 1.87
C MET A 1 12.78 5.52 2.57
N PRO A 2 12.43 4.36 1.99
CA PRO A 2 11.42 3.46 2.54
C PRO A 2 11.85 2.91 3.90
N LEU A 3 10.87 2.45 4.69
CA LEU A 3 11.15 1.77 5.97
C LEU A 3 11.67 0.35 5.75
N THR A 4 11.22 -0.30 4.67
CA THR A 4 11.61 -1.63 4.23
C THR A 4 11.49 -1.69 2.71
N ARG A 5 12.28 -2.54 2.04
CA ARG A 5 12.08 -2.83 0.61
C ARG A 5 10.61 -3.15 0.31
N GLY A 6 10.04 -2.47 -0.68
CA GLY A 6 8.63 -2.59 -1.07
C GLY A 6 7.63 -1.89 -0.16
N HIS A 7 8.07 -1.03 0.75
CA HIS A 7 7.19 -0.07 1.42
C HIS A 7 6.59 0.88 0.37
N VAL A 8 5.28 0.77 0.15
CA VAL A 8 4.52 1.63 -0.76
C VAL A 8 3.48 2.48 -0.02
N LEU A 9 3.09 3.58 -0.65
CA LEU A 9 1.96 4.41 -0.23
C LEU A 9 0.77 4.15 -1.15
N VAL A 10 -0.41 3.96 -0.56
CA VAL A 10 -1.70 3.99 -1.26
C VAL A 10 -2.42 5.25 -0.83
N ALA A 11 -2.62 6.18 -1.74
CA ALA A 11 -3.18 7.51 -1.47
C ALA A 11 -4.43 7.77 -2.31
N THR A 12 -5.31 8.63 -1.82
CA THR A 12 -6.45 9.11 -2.60
C THR A 12 -5.99 10.03 -3.72
N ARG A 13 -6.76 10.13 -4.80
CA ARG A 13 -6.49 11.14 -5.85
C ARG A 13 -6.94 12.52 -5.37
N ASP A 14 -8.15 12.59 -4.83
CA ASP A 14 -8.68 13.80 -4.22
C ASP A 14 -7.98 14.10 -2.90
N HIS A 15 -7.88 15.38 -2.59
CA HIS A 15 -7.20 15.85 -1.39
C HIS A 15 -8.10 15.75 -0.16
N TYR A 16 -7.71 14.90 0.77
CA TYR A 16 -8.28 14.81 2.12
C TYR A 16 -7.12 14.91 3.13
N GLU A 17 -7.20 15.79 4.12
CA GLU A 17 -6.11 15.94 5.10
C GLU A 17 -6.05 14.71 6.01
N LYS A 18 -7.20 14.29 6.56
CA LYS A 18 -7.36 13.18 7.50
C LYS A 18 -8.41 12.20 7.02
N LEU A 19 -8.40 11.01 7.59
CA LEU A 19 -9.38 9.96 7.30
C LEU A 19 -10.82 10.42 7.55
N GLY A 20 -11.03 11.26 8.56
CA GLY A 20 -12.35 11.81 8.88
C GLY A 20 -12.89 12.83 7.86
N ASP A 21 -12.04 13.33 6.96
CA ASP A 21 -12.44 14.27 5.91
C ASP A 21 -12.94 13.56 4.64
N MET A 22 -12.69 12.25 4.52
CA MET A 22 -13.05 11.46 3.35
C MET A 22 -14.55 11.22 3.25
N ASP A 23 -15.08 11.28 2.03
CA ASP A 23 -16.44 10.81 1.77
C ASP A 23 -16.54 9.27 1.73
N VAL A 24 -17.77 8.76 1.74
CA VAL A 24 -18.04 7.32 1.74
C VAL A 24 -17.56 6.63 0.46
N ARG A 25 -17.56 7.34 -0.69
CA ARG A 25 -17.17 6.78 -1.98
C ARG A 25 -15.65 6.55 -2.00
N ALA A 26 -14.86 7.58 -1.73
CA ALA A 26 -13.41 7.51 -1.63
C ALA A 26 -12.97 6.47 -0.57
N SER A 27 -13.72 6.37 0.53
CA SER A 27 -13.49 5.37 1.58
C SER A 27 -13.72 3.93 1.10
N ARG A 28 -14.71 3.70 0.23
CA ARG A 28 -14.93 2.38 -0.39
C ARG A 28 -13.82 2.02 -1.36
N GLU A 29 -13.45 2.97 -2.22
CA GLU A 29 -12.41 2.75 -3.23
C GLU A 29 -11.06 2.44 -2.57
N ILE A 30 -10.63 3.22 -1.58
CA ILE A 30 -9.37 2.94 -0.87
C ILE A 30 -9.43 1.58 -0.16
N GLY A 31 -10.56 1.26 0.48
CA GLY A 31 -10.78 -0.01 1.18
C GLY A 31 -10.72 -1.23 0.25
N GLN A 32 -11.20 -1.08 -0.99
CA GLN A 32 -11.14 -2.10 -2.04
C GLN A 32 -9.71 -2.31 -2.55
N TRP A 33 -8.94 -1.24 -2.73
CA TRP A 33 -7.58 -1.33 -3.27
C TRP A 33 -6.53 -1.76 -2.24
N LEU A 34 -6.69 -1.45 -0.96
CA LEU A 34 -5.76 -1.84 0.11
C LEU A 34 -5.42 -3.35 0.13
N PRO A 35 -6.38 -4.29 0.11
CA PRO A 35 -6.06 -5.73 0.10
C PRO A 35 -5.43 -6.17 -1.23
N ILE A 36 -5.80 -5.56 -2.36
CA ILE A 36 -5.20 -5.85 -3.68
C ILE A 36 -3.71 -5.46 -3.66
N ILE A 37 -3.41 -4.22 -3.28
CA ILE A 37 -2.03 -3.73 -3.21
C ILE A 37 -1.22 -4.50 -2.17
N SER A 38 -1.81 -4.87 -1.03
CA SER A 38 -1.12 -5.70 -0.03
C SER A 38 -0.61 -7.02 -0.62
N ARG A 39 -1.47 -7.77 -1.35
CA ARG A 39 -1.06 -9.03 -2.02
C ARG A 39 -0.02 -8.80 -3.10
N VAL A 40 -0.19 -7.75 -3.91
CA VAL A 40 0.77 -7.38 -4.97
C VAL A 40 2.16 -7.17 -4.39
N VAL A 41 2.26 -6.37 -3.33
CA VAL A 41 3.55 -6.06 -2.70
C VAL A 41 4.17 -7.33 -2.11
N MET A 42 3.41 -8.12 -1.35
CA MET A 42 3.96 -9.33 -0.73
C MET A 42 4.42 -10.36 -1.76
N ARG A 43 3.59 -10.66 -2.76
CA ARG A 43 3.92 -11.62 -3.81
C ARG A 43 5.10 -11.16 -4.67
N THR A 44 5.20 -9.86 -4.93
CA THR A 44 6.36 -9.28 -5.65
C THR A 44 7.67 -9.52 -4.90
N LEU A 45 7.65 -9.44 -3.56
CA LEU A 45 8.86 -9.57 -2.75
C LEU A 45 9.20 -11.01 -2.38
N TYR A 46 8.18 -11.84 -2.16
CA TYR A 46 8.34 -13.15 -1.52
C TYR A 46 7.83 -14.32 -2.38
N GLY A 47 7.37 -14.07 -3.61
CA GLY A 47 6.84 -15.10 -4.51
C GLY A 47 5.46 -15.60 -4.07
N ASP A 48 5.01 -16.72 -4.65
CA ASP A 48 3.69 -17.32 -4.39
C ASP A 48 3.66 -18.29 -3.20
N GLU A 49 4.78 -18.44 -2.46
CA GLU A 49 4.83 -19.36 -1.32
C GLU A 49 3.95 -18.86 -0.17
N ALA A 50 2.82 -19.55 0.00
CA ALA A 50 1.84 -19.52 1.08
C ALA A 50 1.63 -18.14 1.74
N ASP A 51 0.53 -17.48 1.34
CA ASP A 51 -0.07 -16.28 1.95
C ASP A 51 0.01 -16.24 3.51
N SER A 52 0.12 -17.40 4.19
CA SER A 52 0.24 -17.54 5.64
C SER A 52 1.55 -17.03 6.27
N ASN A 53 2.63 -16.89 5.50
CA ASN A 53 3.95 -16.49 6.02
C ASN A 53 4.32 -15.04 5.71
N TRP A 54 3.51 -14.33 4.92
CA TRP A 54 3.73 -12.92 4.70
C TRP A 54 3.33 -12.12 5.93
N HIS A 55 4.18 -11.18 6.31
CA HIS A 55 3.92 -10.26 7.40
C HIS A 55 4.07 -8.84 6.87
N TRP A 56 3.07 -7.99 7.12
CA TRP A 56 3.12 -6.58 6.78
C TRP A 56 2.29 -5.76 7.76
N ASN A 57 2.58 -4.47 7.85
CA ASN A 57 1.71 -3.51 8.52
C ASN A 57 0.97 -2.67 7.49
N VAL A 58 -0.27 -2.30 7.81
CA VAL A 58 -0.98 -1.20 7.16
C VAL A 58 -1.08 -0.07 8.18
N VAL A 59 -0.55 1.10 7.85
CA VAL A 59 -0.51 2.25 8.78
C VAL A 59 -1.08 3.48 8.09
N GLN A 60 -1.95 4.19 8.78
CA GLN A 60 -2.43 5.50 8.36
C GLN A 60 -2.49 6.40 9.59
N ASN A 61 -1.95 7.61 9.45
CA ASN A 61 -1.78 8.56 10.56
C ASN A 61 -2.67 9.79 10.33
N ASN A 62 -3.28 10.31 11.40
CA ASN A 62 -4.20 11.46 11.34
C ASN A 62 -3.71 12.60 12.24
N GLY A 63 -3.15 13.64 11.63
CA GLY A 63 -2.58 14.82 12.28
C GLY A 63 -1.14 14.64 12.78
N GLU A 64 -0.48 15.77 13.03
CA GLU A 64 0.94 15.84 13.41
C GLU A 64 1.25 15.01 14.68
N ARG A 65 0.38 15.06 15.69
CA ARG A 65 0.54 14.28 16.94
C ARG A 65 0.46 12.77 16.76
N ALA A 66 -0.12 12.30 15.65
CA ALA A 66 -0.13 10.91 15.23
C ALA A 66 1.00 10.59 14.23
N ALA A 67 2.00 11.47 14.08
CA ALA A 67 3.10 11.35 13.12
C ALA A 67 2.68 11.41 11.64
N GLN A 68 1.60 12.11 11.30
CA GLN A 68 1.32 12.49 9.91
C GLN A 68 2.15 13.71 9.53
N GLN A 69 3.06 13.55 8.57
CA GLN A 69 3.92 14.64 8.08
C GLN A 69 3.36 15.33 6.84
N VAL A 70 2.76 14.56 5.94
CA VAL A 70 2.09 15.08 4.73
C VAL A 70 0.59 15.16 5.01
N PRO A 71 -0.03 16.35 4.97
CA PRO A 71 -1.46 16.56 5.25
C PRO A 71 -2.33 16.08 4.08
N HIS A 72 -2.20 14.80 3.72
CA HIS A 72 -2.97 14.13 2.68
C HIS A 72 -3.13 12.67 3.09
N VAL A 73 -4.31 12.07 2.89
CA VAL A 73 -4.55 10.67 3.25
C VAL A 73 -3.65 9.76 2.42
N HIS A 74 -2.80 9.00 3.12
CA HIS A 74 -2.00 7.93 2.55
C HIS A 74 -1.90 6.78 3.55
N PHE A 75 -2.00 5.57 3.04
CA PHE A 75 -1.80 4.33 3.77
C PHE A 75 -0.43 3.77 3.41
N HIS A 76 0.37 3.50 4.41
CA HIS A 76 1.60 2.75 4.28
C HIS A 76 1.27 1.26 4.21
N VAL A 77 1.76 0.56 3.20
CA VAL A 77 1.87 -0.90 3.20
C VAL A 77 3.34 -1.23 3.42
N ILE A 78 3.68 -1.79 4.58
CA ILE A 78 5.06 -1.96 5.04
C ILE A 78 5.36 -3.46 5.19
N PRO A 79 6.06 -4.07 4.21
CA PRO A 79 6.51 -5.46 4.29
C PRO A 79 7.42 -5.69 5.50
N ARG A 80 7.25 -6.84 6.17
CA ARG A 80 8.05 -7.28 7.30
C ARG A 80 8.76 -8.59 6.93
N PRO A 81 10.02 -8.56 6.44
CA PRO A 81 10.81 -9.76 6.22
C PRO A 81 10.96 -10.62 7.49
N PRO A 82 11.26 -11.92 7.33
CA PRO A 82 11.54 -12.82 8.44
C PRO A 82 12.63 -12.26 9.37
N LEU A 83 12.43 -12.45 10.68
CA LEU A 83 13.45 -12.13 11.67
C LEU A 83 14.59 -13.14 11.55
N ASP A 84 15.80 -12.64 11.33
CA ASP A 84 17.03 -13.40 11.48
C ASP A 84 17.10 -13.97 12.92
N PRO A 85 17.60 -15.20 13.18
CA PRO A 85 17.48 -15.89 14.48
C PRO A 85 18.09 -15.16 15.69
N ALA A 86 18.89 -14.11 15.45
CA ALA A 86 19.43 -13.24 16.49
C ALA A 86 18.98 -11.78 16.26
N PRO A 87 17.82 -11.36 16.79
CA PRO A 87 17.46 -9.94 16.78
C PRO A 87 18.39 -9.20 17.74
N THR A 88 19.31 -8.39 17.19
CA THR A 88 20.07 -7.43 18.00
C THR A 88 19.11 -6.36 18.55
N ALA A 89 19.46 -5.69 19.65
CA ALA A 89 18.63 -4.64 20.26
C ALA A 89 18.26 -3.51 19.27
N ALA A 90 19.09 -3.26 18.24
CA ALA A 90 18.82 -2.34 17.14
C ALA A 90 17.73 -2.84 16.15
N LYS A 91 17.55 -4.16 16.02
CA LYS A 91 16.44 -4.76 15.25
C LYS A 91 15.12 -4.76 16.04
N ALA A 92 15.16 -4.63 17.37
CA ALA A 92 13.94 -4.53 18.19
C ALA A 92 13.18 -3.20 17.95
N SER A 93 13.88 -2.10 17.65
CA SER A 93 13.25 -0.82 17.27
C SER A 93 12.56 -0.86 15.90
N TRP A 94 12.85 -1.85 15.07
CA TRP A 94 12.12 -2.10 13.82
C TRP A 94 10.71 -2.63 14.08
N VAL A 95 10.48 -3.31 15.21
CA VAL A 95 9.16 -3.80 15.66
C VAL A 95 8.26 -2.67 16.15
N MET A 96 8.85 -1.55 16.59
CA MET A 96 8.12 -0.40 17.14
C MET A 96 8.06 0.74 16.12
N PHE A 97 6.85 1.11 15.72
CA PHE A 97 6.59 2.19 14.77
C PHE A 97 7.34 3.49 15.16
N GLY A 98 8.05 4.08 14.20
CA GLY A 98 8.40 5.51 14.25
C GLY A 98 9.89 5.88 14.16
N ARG A 99 10.85 4.97 14.38
CA ARG A 99 12.29 5.28 14.28
C ARG A 99 13.16 4.12 13.76
N GLY A 100 12.59 3.25 12.94
CA GLY A 100 13.33 2.14 12.32
C GLY A 100 14.38 2.64 11.33
N GLN A 101 15.48 1.89 11.23
CA GLN A 101 16.47 1.99 10.16
C GLN A 101 15.73 2.04 8.80
N ARG A 102 16.10 2.99 7.94
CA ARG A 102 15.55 3.12 6.59
C ARG A 102 16.50 2.41 5.63
N ASP A 103 15.94 1.60 4.74
CA ASP A 103 16.74 1.01 3.66
C ASP A 103 17.04 2.10 2.64
N GLU A 104 18.29 2.17 2.18
CA GLU A 104 18.63 2.94 0.99
C GLU A 104 17.97 2.25 -0.22
N LEU A 105 17.42 3.06 -1.12
CA LEU A 105 16.84 2.61 -2.38
C LEU A 105 17.34 3.60 -3.43
N ASP A 106 18.17 3.15 -4.34
CA ASP A 106 18.61 3.95 -5.47
C ASP A 106 17.55 3.97 -6.59
N ASP A 107 17.74 4.85 -7.57
CA ASP A 107 16.77 5.07 -8.64
C ASP A 107 16.62 3.85 -9.57
N GLU A 108 17.69 3.08 -9.79
CA GLU A 108 17.67 1.91 -10.67
C GLU A 108 16.94 0.75 -10.00
N GLU A 109 17.25 0.48 -8.73
CA GLU A 109 16.53 -0.49 -7.90
C GLU A 109 15.06 -0.10 -7.73
N GLY A 110 14.78 1.20 -7.57
CA GLY A 110 13.44 1.76 -7.47
C GLY A 110 12.62 1.51 -8.74
N GLU A 111 13.18 1.82 -9.91
CA GLU A 111 12.53 1.60 -11.21
C GLU A 111 12.29 0.11 -11.47
N ALA A 112 13.29 -0.74 -11.20
CA ALA A 112 13.16 -2.19 -11.35
C ALA A 112 12.03 -2.74 -10.45
N LEU A 113 11.99 -2.33 -9.18
CA LEU A 113 10.94 -2.74 -8.25
C LEU A 113 9.55 -2.24 -8.68
N ALA A 114 9.46 -0.99 -9.16
CA ALA A 114 8.22 -0.45 -9.69
C ALA A 114 7.71 -1.24 -10.91
N GLY A 115 8.61 -1.64 -11.81
CA GLY A 115 8.29 -2.51 -12.95
C GLY A 115 7.69 -3.85 -12.51
N LEU A 116 8.32 -4.50 -11.52
CA LEU A 116 7.82 -5.76 -10.95
C LEU A 116 6.45 -5.61 -10.30
N LEU A 117 6.26 -4.55 -9.50
CA LEU A 117 4.98 -4.24 -8.85
C LEU A 117 3.86 -3.99 -9.87
N ARG A 118 4.14 -3.27 -10.97
CA ARG A 118 3.15 -3.03 -12.04
C ARG A 118 2.76 -4.35 -12.74
N ALA A 119 3.73 -5.22 -13.00
CA ALA A 119 3.47 -6.51 -13.62
C ALA A 119 2.61 -7.41 -12.71
N GLU A 120 2.89 -7.44 -11.41
CA GLU A 120 2.09 -8.20 -10.45
C GLU A 120 0.70 -7.58 -10.24
N LEU A 121 0.59 -6.25 -10.21
CA LEU A 121 -0.71 -5.58 -10.14
C LEU A 121 -1.61 -5.95 -11.31
N ALA A 122 -1.07 -6.03 -12.53
CA ALA A 122 -1.83 -6.45 -13.71
C ALA A 122 -2.37 -7.89 -13.56
N ARG A 123 -1.54 -8.81 -13.05
CA ARG A 123 -1.97 -10.20 -12.76
C ARG A 123 -3.05 -10.25 -11.70
N GLU A 124 -2.87 -9.52 -10.60
CA GLU A 124 -3.81 -9.52 -9.48
C GLU A 124 -5.15 -8.88 -9.84
N VAL A 125 -5.15 -7.79 -10.62
CA VAL A 125 -6.39 -7.18 -11.17
C VAL A 125 -7.14 -8.19 -12.04
N GLN A 126 -6.43 -8.94 -12.90
CA GLN A 126 -7.06 -9.96 -13.72
C GLN A 126 -7.66 -11.09 -12.86
N ARG A 127 -6.95 -11.52 -11.81
CA ARG A 127 -7.43 -12.54 -10.86
C ARG A 127 -8.72 -12.10 -10.17
N VAL A 128 -8.76 -10.87 -9.65
CA VAL A 128 -9.94 -10.31 -8.97
C VAL A 128 -11.12 -10.17 -9.93
N ARG A 129 -10.88 -9.77 -11.19
CA ARG A 129 -11.93 -9.74 -12.23
C ARG A 129 -12.50 -11.12 -12.52
N THR A 130 -11.67 -12.17 -12.57
CA THR A 130 -12.16 -13.55 -12.73
C THR A 130 -12.98 -14.06 -11.55
N GLU A 131 -12.87 -13.45 -10.37
CA GLU A 131 -13.74 -13.72 -9.21
C GLU A 131 -15.10 -13.00 -9.31
N GLY A 132 -15.33 -12.24 -10.38
CA GLY A 132 -16.59 -11.52 -10.63
C GLY A 132 -16.67 -10.15 -9.95
N VAL A 133 -15.55 -9.62 -9.44
CA VAL A 133 -15.49 -8.29 -8.84
C VAL A 133 -15.25 -7.24 -9.93
N ASP A 134 -16.20 -6.30 -10.06
CA ASP A 134 -16.05 -5.13 -10.93
C ASP A 134 -15.26 -4.03 -10.20
N LEU A 135 -14.00 -3.85 -10.59
CA LEU A 135 -13.12 -2.83 -10.01
C LEU A 135 -13.37 -1.43 -10.59
N GLU A 136 -14.17 -1.28 -11.64
CA GLU A 136 -14.42 -0.02 -12.35
C GLU A 136 -15.86 0.50 -12.16
N ALA A 137 -16.72 -0.24 -11.45
CA ALA A 137 -18.13 0.07 -11.25
C ALA A 137 -18.39 1.54 -10.84
N ASP A 138 -17.61 2.06 -9.88
CA ASP A 138 -17.77 3.42 -9.36
C ASP A 138 -17.16 4.50 -10.25
N TRP A 139 -16.26 4.15 -11.17
CA TRP A 139 -15.68 5.07 -12.16
C TRP A 139 -16.61 5.26 -13.36
N ASP A 140 -17.33 4.20 -13.74
CA ASP A 140 -18.33 4.25 -14.81
C ASP A 140 -19.52 5.17 -14.48
N VAL A 141 -19.89 5.26 -13.19
CA VAL A 141 -20.92 6.20 -12.72
C VAL A 141 -20.48 7.65 -12.94
N GLU A 142 -19.20 7.96 -12.67
CA GLU A 142 -18.64 9.30 -12.83
C GLU A 142 -18.52 9.70 -14.31
N ARG A 143 -18.04 8.79 -15.18
CA ARG A 143 -18.01 9.03 -16.64
C ARG A 143 -19.41 9.24 -17.23
N LYS A 144 -20.42 8.53 -16.71
CA LYS A 144 -21.83 8.72 -17.11
C LYS A 144 -22.44 10.02 -16.55
N GLY A 145 -21.99 10.49 -15.39
CA GLY A 145 -22.42 11.75 -14.78
C GLY A 145 -21.81 13.00 -15.42
N LEU A 146 -20.58 12.92 -15.93
CA LEU A 146 -19.90 14.00 -16.66
C LEU A 146 -20.32 14.10 -18.14
N GLY A 147 -21.05 13.11 -18.66
CA GLY A 147 -21.57 13.09 -20.02
C GLY A 147 -22.97 13.70 -20.14
N LYS A 148 -23.12 15.00 -19.84
CA LYS A 148 -24.24 15.88 -20.26
C LYS A 148 -24.01 17.30 -19.72
N LEU A 149 -23.08 18.03 -20.33
CA LEU A 149 -23.08 19.48 -20.42
C LEU A 149 -22.64 19.86 -21.83
#